data_AF-A0A943G8R8-F1
#
_entry.id   AF-A0A943G8R8-F1
#
_cell.length_a   1.000
_cell.length_b   1.000
_cell.length_c   1.000
_cell.angle_alpha   90.00
_cell.angle_beta   90.00
_cell.angle_gamma   90.00
#
_symmetry.space_group_name_H-M   'P 1'
#
loop_
_entity.id
_entity.type
_entity.pdbx_description
1 polymer ?
#
loop_
_entity_poly.entity_id
_entity_poly.type
_entity_poly.pdbx_seq_one_letter_code
_entity_poly.pdbx_strand_id
1 'polypeptide(L)'
;MSKNEKQAGLPAKNKSRSAHFSNLYCRTDMASEIAQEAMREYGAEHAGAPDGVECETLHTFGFRVERVRLNTKAAAKKFGKDIGCYTTLFLGEVQNMERHIQAVAALAWQLQDCAWHLVGSVQRVLVVGLGNRELTCDALGPLCVSQLPVFDAAPSEFTDVQASSSHEDATSTMYASDDPSSDMSHSASFSDQKHAQETMAGGSSRCRLFTFAPGVRAQTGMETLSLVRAARQVCRAQLVVLVDTLAARSADWLCKTVQLADVGVRPGSGIGARTSAIVQRQLGVPVMTVGVPMLIDASTMMFDVLQQDPYTPETQAALERVRGMLVSISDADVAVNAWAKVIASALEMAFVEG
;
A
#
# COMPACT_ATOMS: atom_id res chain seq x y z
N MET A 1 -45.89 -2.48 27.78
CA MET A 1 -45.54 -3.82 27.25
C MET A 1 -44.49 -3.62 26.17
N SER A 2 -43.21 -3.72 26.54
CA SER A 2 -42.07 -3.62 25.62
C SER A 2 -41.79 -5.01 25.04
N LYS A 3 -41.75 -5.14 23.72
CA LYS A 3 -41.27 -6.35 23.03
C LYS A 3 -39.87 -6.05 22.50
N ASN A 4 -38.88 -6.71 23.13
CA ASN A 4 -37.51 -6.82 22.67
C ASN A 4 -37.48 -7.56 21.32
N GLU A 5 -37.10 -6.87 20.24
CA GLU A 5 -36.60 -7.51 19.03
C GLU A 5 -35.15 -7.93 19.28
N LYS A 6 -34.97 -9.23 19.54
CA LYS A 6 -33.64 -9.86 19.45
C LYS A 6 -33.23 -9.89 17.99
N GLN A 7 -32.17 -9.17 17.63
CA GLN A 7 -31.40 -9.41 16.41
C GLN A 7 -30.98 -10.89 16.41
N ALA A 8 -31.60 -11.68 15.54
CA ALA A 8 -31.25 -13.08 15.35
C ALA A 8 -29.95 -13.15 14.53
N GLY A 9 -28.86 -13.57 15.17
CA GLY A 9 -27.61 -13.89 14.48
C GLY A 9 -27.83 -15.01 13.45
N LEU A 10 -27.18 -14.90 12.30
CA LEU A 10 -27.26 -15.90 11.23
C LEU A 10 -26.82 -17.31 11.72
N PRO A 11 -27.52 -18.39 11.32
CA PRO A 11 -27.21 -19.75 11.75
C PRO A 11 -25.81 -20.21 11.27
N ALA A 12 -25.12 -21.00 12.09
CA ALA A 12 -23.71 -21.40 11.92
C ALA A 12 -23.37 -22.09 10.57
N LYS A 13 -24.34 -22.76 9.90
CA LYS A 13 -24.15 -23.35 8.56
C LYS A 13 -24.00 -22.30 7.44
N ASN A 14 -24.53 -21.09 7.63
CA ASN A 14 -24.39 -19.98 6.67
C ASN A 14 -23.05 -19.24 6.81
N LYS A 15 -22.42 -19.23 8.00
CA LYS A 15 -21.12 -18.57 8.22
C LYS A 15 -19.99 -19.22 7.42
N SER A 16 -19.91 -20.55 7.40
CA SER A 16 -18.88 -21.29 6.64
C SER A 16 -19.03 -21.15 5.12
N ARG A 17 -20.27 -21.08 4.60
CA ARG A 17 -20.54 -20.81 3.18
C ARG A 17 -20.23 -19.35 2.83
N SER A 18 -20.65 -18.40 3.66
CA SER A 18 -20.36 -16.96 3.48
C SER A 18 -18.85 -16.68 3.38
N ALA A 19 -18.03 -17.26 4.24
CA ALA A 19 -16.56 -17.11 4.21
C ALA A 19 -15.88 -17.74 2.98
N HIS A 20 -16.46 -18.78 2.39
CA HIS A 20 -15.98 -19.34 1.13
C HIS A 20 -16.34 -18.45 -0.06
N PHE A 21 -17.52 -17.82 -0.03
CA PHE A 21 -17.99 -16.95 -1.11
C PHE A 21 -17.36 -15.55 -1.07
N SER A 22 -17.07 -15.01 0.11
CA SER A 22 -16.30 -13.76 0.24
C SER A 22 -14.94 -13.90 -0.43
N ASN A 23 -14.20 -14.98 -0.15
CA ASN A 23 -12.90 -15.23 -0.79
C ASN A 23 -12.97 -15.43 -2.31
N LEU A 24 -14.14 -15.77 -2.87
CA LEU A 24 -14.29 -16.05 -4.30
C LEU A 24 -14.71 -14.80 -5.10
N TYR A 25 -15.53 -13.94 -4.51
CA TYR A 25 -16.19 -12.83 -5.20
C TYR A 25 -15.87 -11.44 -4.66
N CYS A 26 -15.36 -11.34 -3.42
CA CYS A 26 -14.89 -10.09 -2.87
C CYS A 26 -13.39 -9.90 -3.18
N ARG A 27 -13.07 -8.79 -3.83
CA ARG A 27 -11.71 -8.38 -4.14
C ARG A 27 -11.50 -6.95 -3.66
N THR A 28 -10.50 -6.77 -2.81
CA THR A 28 -10.07 -5.45 -2.37
C THR A 28 -8.57 -5.43 -2.11
N ASP A 29 -7.94 -4.34 -2.49
CA ASP A 29 -6.55 -4.05 -2.16
C ASP A 29 -6.40 -3.27 -0.85
N MET A 30 -7.50 -2.76 -0.30
CA MET A 30 -7.51 -1.95 0.91
C MET A 30 -7.43 -2.83 2.15
N ALA A 31 -6.30 -2.77 2.85
CA ALA A 31 -6.08 -3.51 4.08
C ALA A 31 -7.05 -3.08 5.18
N SER A 32 -7.41 -1.80 5.23
CA SER A 32 -8.34 -1.29 6.24
C SER A 32 -9.78 -1.77 6.01
N GLU A 33 -10.22 -1.99 4.77
CA GLU A 33 -11.53 -2.61 4.50
C GLU A 33 -11.56 -4.07 5.00
N ILE A 34 -10.51 -4.84 4.70
CA ILE A 34 -10.35 -6.21 5.19
C ILE A 34 -10.30 -6.25 6.72
N ALA A 35 -9.58 -5.30 7.32
CA ALA A 35 -9.44 -5.22 8.76
C ALA A 35 -10.76 -4.86 9.45
N GLN A 36 -11.52 -3.91 8.92
CA GLN A 36 -12.83 -3.55 9.46
C GLN A 36 -13.81 -4.73 9.43
N GLU A 37 -13.84 -5.50 8.34
CA GLU A 37 -14.67 -6.70 8.25
C GLU A 37 -14.20 -7.78 9.24
N ALA A 38 -12.91 -8.09 9.26
CA ALA A 38 -12.34 -9.10 10.15
C ALA A 38 -12.53 -8.75 11.64
N MET A 39 -12.44 -7.47 11.99
CA MET A 39 -12.69 -6.99 13.35
C MET A 39 -14.16 -7.07 13.73
N ARG A 40 -15.07 -6.74 12.81
CA ARG A 40 -16.52 -6.87 13.02
C ARG A 40 -16.91 -8.33 13.28
N GLU A 41 -16.36 -9.26 12.50
CA GLU A 41 -16.59 -10.69 12.68
C GLU A 41 -15.99 -11.21 13.99
N TYR A 42 -14.75 -10.82 14.30
CA TYR A 42 -14.06 -11.25 15.52
C TYR A 42 -14.74 -10.73 16.78
N GLY A 43 -15.12 -9.44 16.79
CA GLY A 43 -15.79 -8.76 17.90
C GLY A 43 -17.18 -9.29 18.21
N ALA A 44 -17.82 -9.99 17.27
CA ALA A 44 -19.10 -10.66 17.52
C ALA A 44 -18.96 -11.88 18.46
N GLU A 45 -17.77 -12.45 18.58
CA GLU A 45 -17.51 -13.68 19.35
C GLU A 45 -16.39 -13.51 20.40
N HIS A 46 -15.58 -12.45 20.32
CA HIS A 46 -14.39 -12.23 21.13
C HIS A 46 -14.26 -10.78 21.57
N ALA A 47 -13.54 -10.53 22.67
CA ALA A 47 -13.13 -9.19 23.08
C ALA A 47 -11.73 -8.85 22.53
N GLY A 48 -11.51 -7.59 22.16
CA GLY A 48 -10.21 -7.09 21.67
C GLY A 48 -9.97 -7.31 20.17
N ALA A 49 -8.72 -7.17 19.75
CA ALA A 49 -8.30 -7.39 18.36
C ALA A 49 -7.88 -8.86 18.13
N PRO A 50 -7.97 -9.37 16.89
CA PRO A 50 -7.40 -10.66 16.54
C PRO A 50 -5.90 -10.72 16.84
N ASP A 51 -5.40 -11.89 17.25
CA ASP A 51 -3.97 -12.08 17.51
C ASP A 51 -3.09 -11.72 16.30
N GLY A 52 -2.01 -10.98 16.55
CA GLY A 52 -1.09 -10.48 15.53
C GLY A 52 -1.62 -9.34 14.66
N VAL A 53 -2.74 -8.70 15.03
CA VAL A 53 -3.32 -7.55 14.33
C VAL A 53 -3.43 -6.36 15.27
N GLU A 54 -2.81 -5.25 14.91
CA GLU A 54 -2.94 -3.97 15.61
C GLU A 54 -3.63 -2.97 14.69
N CYS A 55 -4.66 -2.29 15.20
CA CYS A 55 -5.28 -1.19 14.48
C CYS A 55 -5.29 0.05 15.37
N GLU A 56 -4.88 1.18 14.78
CA GLU A 56 -4.99 2.48 15.41
C GLU A 56 -5.69 3.48 14.49
N THR A 57 -6.41 4.42 15.10
CA THR A 57 -7.02 5.54 14.38
C THR A 57 -6.40 6.83 14.90
N LEU A 58 -5.78 7.56 13.98
CA LEU A 58 -5.08 8.81 14.22
C LEU A 58 -5.75 9.94 13.43
N HIS A 59 -5.35 11.18 13.71
CA HIS A 59 -5.71 12.33 12.89
C HIS A 59 -4.45 13.09 12.47
N THR A 60 -4.35 13.41 11.19
CA THR A 60 -3.20 14.11 10.60
C THR A 60 -3.73 15.26 9.76
N PHE A 61 -3.40 16.51 10.14
CA PHE A 61 -3.93 17.74 9.54
C PHE A 61 -5.46 17.76 9.37
N GLY A 62 -6.20 17.23 10.36
CA GLY A 62 -7.66 17.19 10.33
C GLY A 62 -8.27 16.10 9.43
N PHE A 63 -7.46 15.16 8.93
CA PHE A 63 -7.93 13.96 8.23
C PHE A 63 -7.78 12.74 9.12
N ARG A 64 -8.77 11.84 9.05
CA ARG A 64 -8.70 10.53 9.69
C ARG A 64 -7.62 9.70 9.02
N VAL A 65 -6.81 9.02 9.81
CA VAL A 65 -5.82 8.05 9.39
C VAL A 65 -6.08 6.76 10.14
N GLU A 66 -6.20 5.64 9.43
CA GLU A 66 -6.29 4.31 10.03
C GLU A 66 -5.02 3.55 9.70
N ARG A 67 -4.35 2.99 10.72
CA ARG A 67 -3.16 2.19 10.53
C ARG A 67 -3.41 0.78 11.02
N VAL A 68 -3.17 -0.19 10.15
CA VAL A 68 -3.32 -1.62 10.38
C VAL A 68 -1.94 -2.26 10.28
N ARG A 69 -1.50 -2.90 11.34
CA ARG A 69 -0.23 -3.66 11.37
C ARG A 69 -0.53 -5.14 11.51
N LEU A 70 0.00 -5.92 10.58
CA LEU A 70 -0.04 -7.38 10.59
C LEU A 70 1.33 -7.90 11.04
N ASN A 71 1.41 -8.44 12.26
CA ASN A 71 2.67 -8.82 12.90
C ASN A 71 3.00 -10.31 12.76
N THR A 72 2.03 -11.16 12.40
CA THR A 72 2.21 -12.61 12.34
C THR A 72 1.82 -13.20 10.99
N LYS A 73 2.43 -14.34 10.63
CA LYS A 73 2.07 -15.09 9.42
C LYS A 73 0.62 -15.57 9.44
N ALA A 74 0.09 -15.86 10.64
CA ALA A 74 -1.30 -16.26 10.82
C ALA A 74 -2.25 -15.10 10.48
N ALA A 75 -1.97 -13.90 10.99
CA ALA A 75 -2.71 -12.68 10.66
C ALA A 75 -2.61 -12.38 9.15
N ALA A 76 -1.41 -12.31 8.59
CA ALA A 76 -1.20 -12.12 7.15
C ALA A 76 -2.03 -13.10 6.28
N LYS A 77 -1.97 -14.41 6.60
CA LYS A 77 -2.74 -15.43 5.88
C LYS A 77 -4.25 -15.26 6.05
N LYS A 78 -4.72 -14.95 7.26
CA LYS A 78 -6.15 -14.73 7.54
C LYS A 78 -6.70 -13.52 6.79
N PHE A 79 -5.90 -12.47 6.64
CA PHE A 79 -6.29 -11.20 6.01
C PHE A 79 -5.96 -11.17 4.50
N GLY A 80 -5.33 -12.21 3.95
CA GLY A 80 -4.95 -12.25 2.53
C GLY A 80 -3.96 -11.14 2.15
N LYS A 81 -3.17 -10.66 3.12
CA LYS A 81 -2.20 -9.57 2.98
C LYS A 81 -0.83 -10.02 3.50
N ASP A 82 0.21 -9.29 3.14
CA ASP A 82 1.56 -9.57 3.62
C ASP A 82 1.77 -8.98 5.04
N ILE A 83 2.74 -9.51 5.78
CA ILE A 83 3.14 -8.96 7.09
C ILE A 83 3.73 -7.57 6.86
N GLY A 84 3.21 -6.58 7.57
CA GLY A 84 3.69 -5.20 7.50
C GLY A 84 2.65 -4.21 8.00
N CYS A 85 2.88 -2.95 7.66
CA CYS A 85 2.09 -1.80 8.06
C CYS A 85 1.35 -1.22 6.87
N TYR A 86 0.04 -1.03 7.02
CA TYR A 86 -0.85 -0.42 6.06
C TYR A 86 -1.46 0.83 6.68
N THR A 87 -1.27 2.00 6.09
CA THR A 87 -1.80 3.26 6.59
C THR A 87 -2.78 3.85 5.57
N THR A 88 -4.06 3.89 5.88
CA THR A 88 -5.11 4.49 5.04
C THR A 88 -5.45 5.89 5.53
N LEU A 89 -5.34 6.88 4.64
CA LEU A 89 -5.77 8.26 4.89
C LEU A 89 -7.11 8.50 4.21
N PHE A 90 -8.04 9.13 4.93
CA PHE A 90 -9.37 9.50 4.42
C PHE A 90 -9.37 10.99 4.06
N LEU A 91 -9.01 11.30 2.83
CA LEU A 91 -8.89 12.69 2.35
C LEU A 91 -10.21 13.25 1.79
N GLY A 92 -11.17 12.39 1.49
CA GLY A 92 -12.42 12.78 0.85
C GLY A 92 -12.18 13.20 -0.60
N GLU A 93 -13.01 14.12 -1.09
CA GLU A 93 -12.90 14.65 -2.45
C GLU A 93 -11.72 15.60 -2.60
N VAL A 94 -10.59 15.07 -3.10
CA VAL A 94 -9.32 15.82 -3.26
C VAL A 94 -9.35 16.89 -4.36
N GLN A 95 -10.37 16.86 -5.21
CA GLN A 95 -10.67 17.93 -6.17
C GLN A 95 -11.10 19.25 -5.50
N ASN A 96 -11.48 19.21 -4.21
CA ASN A 96 -11.79 20.40 -3.45
C ASN A 96 -10.50 21.17 -3.08
N MET A 97 -10.32 22.34 -3.70
CA MET A 97 -9.15 23.19 -3.51
C MET A 97 -8.98 23.71 -2.07
N GLU A 98 -10.06 23.84 -1.29
CA GLU A 98 -9.99 24.39 0.08
C GLU A 98 -9.16 23.53 1.04
N ARG A 99 -9.17 22.22 0.81
CA ARG A 99 -8.46 21.24 1.65
C ARG A 99 -7.22 20.66 0.97
N HIS A 100 -6.90 21.11 -0.24
CA HIS A 100 -5.83 20.54 -1.06
C HIS A 100 -4.46 20.63 -0.37
N ILE A 101 -4.13 21.80 0.21
CA ILE A 101 -2.86 22.01 0.91
C ILE A 101 -2.74 21.08 2.13
N GLN A 102 -3.80 20.97 2.93
CA GLN A 102 -3.81 20.09 4.10
C GLN A 102 -3.75 18.61 3.68
N ALA A 103 -4.40 18.24 2.58
CA ALA A 103 -4.36 16.87 2.05
C ALA A 103 -2.94 16.48 1.61
N VAL A 104 -2.26 17.37 0.88
CA VAL A 104 -0.85 17.22 0.49
C VAL A 104 0.04 17.10 1.72
N ALA A 105 -0.08 18.01 2.69
CA ALA A 105 0.71 17.97 3.92
C ALA A 105 0.46 16.70 4.74
N ALA A 106 -0.79 16.23 4.81
CA ALA A 106 -1.14 15.00 5.52
C ALA A 106 -0.52 13.76 4.88
N LEU A 107 -0.60 13.66 3.55
CA LEU A 107 0.02 12.56 2.82
C LEU A 107 1.55 12.63 2.91
N ALA A 108 2.15 13.82 2.76
CA ALA A 108 3.60 14.02 2.88
C ALA A 108 4.12 13.58 4.26
N TRP A 109 3.41 13.94 5.33
CA TRP A 109 3.75 13.50 6.68
C TRP A 109 3.76 11.98 6.82
N GLN A 110 2.71 11.31 6.33
CA GLN A 110 2.62 9.85 6.40
C GLN A 110 3.65 9.15 5.51
N LEU A 111 4.02 9.76 4.37
CA LEU A 111 5.11 9.28 3.52
C LEU A 111 6.47 9.36 4.23
N GLN A 112 6.79 10.49 4.86
CA GLN A 112 8.02 10.66 5.64
C GLN A 112 8.07 9.71 6.83
N ASP A 113 6.97 9.59 7.59
CA ASP A 113 6.88 8.68 8.73
C ASP A 113 7.15 7.24 8.29
N CYS A 114 6.52 6.78 7.21
CA CYS A 114 6.76 5.45 6.65
C CYS A 114 8.21 5.27 6.18
N ALA A 115 8.75 6.23 5.43
CA ALA A 115 10.14 6.17 4.95
C ALA A 115 11.15 6.15 6.09
N TRP A 116 10.94 6.95 7.15
CA TRP A 116 11.79 6.99 8.33
C TRP A 116 11.87 5.63 9.02
N HIS A 117 10.74 4.95 9.18
CA HIS A 117 10.70 3.61 9.78
C HIS A 117 11.34 2.52 8.89
N LEU A 118 11.39 2.73 7.57
CA LEU A 118 11.96 1.78 6.61
C LEU A 118 13.47 1.92 6.40
N VAL A 119 13.95 3.16 6.28
CA VAL A 119 15.34 3.47 5.87
C VAL A 119 16.02 4.54 6.72
N GLY A 120 15.31 5.19 7.65
CA GLY A 120 15.82 6.35 8.37
C GLY A 120 16.02 7.54 7.43
N SER A 121 17.26 8.02 7.31
CA SER A 121 17.62 9.07 6.37
C SER A 121 17.83 8.50 4.96
N VAL A 122 17.13 9.05 3.97
CA VAL A 122 17.21 8.63 2.57
C VAL A 122 17.73 9.76 1.70
N GLN A 123 18.65 9.43 0.79
CA GLN A 123 19.26 10.39 -0.14
C GLN A 123 18.89 10.14 -1.59
N ARG A 124 18.48 8.91 -1.93
CA ARG A 124 18.10 8.53 -3.31
C ARG A 124 16.86 7.66 -3.29
N VAL A 125 15.77 8.22 -3.79
CA VAL A 125 14.47 7.56 -3.87
C VAL A 125 14.11 7.34 -5.34
N LEU A 126 13.63 6.13 -5.67
CA LEU A 126 13.07 5.81 -6.98
C LEU A 126 11.55 5.73 -6.88
N VAL A 127 10.85 6.66 -7.50
CA VAL A 127 9.38 6.64 -7.63
C VAL A 127 8.99 5.95 -8.93
N VAL A 128 8.15 4.93 -8.85
CA VAL A 128 7.68 4.15 -10.00
C VAL A 128 6.18 4.30 -10.15
N GLY A 129 5.76 4.85 -11.28
CA GLY A 129 4.34 4.97 -11.63
C GLY A 129 3.84 3.70 -12.29
N LEU A 130 3.19 2.82 -11.54
CA LEU A 130 2.61 1.57 -12.03
C LEU A 130 1.24 1.82 -12.69
N GLY A 131 0.94 0.99 -13.69
CA GLY A 131 -0.34 0.99 -14.39
C GLY A 131 -0.23 1.30 -15.88
N ASN A 132 -1.36 1.25 -16.55
CA ASN A 132 -1.51 1.48 -17.97
C ASN A 132 -2.07 2.89 -18.26
N ARG A 133 -1.28 3.72 -18.94
CA ARG A 133 -1.69 5.07 -19.38
C ARG A 133 -2.95 5.07 -20.24
N GLU A 134 -3.22 3.99 -20.96
CA GLU A 134 -4.36 3.87 -21.88
C GLU A 134 -5.68 3.52 -21.17
N LEU A 135 -5.64 3.19 -19.88
CA LEU A 135 -6.82 2.88 -19.08
C LEU A 135 -6.96 3.93 -17.98
N THR A 136 -7.99 4.79 -18.07
CA THR A 136 -8.16 5.96 -17.18
C THR A 136 -7.96 5.61 -15.71
N CYS A 137 -8.68 4.60 -15.20
CA CYS A 137 -8.63 4.21 -13.79
C CYS A 137 -7.33 3.52 -13.38
N ASP A 138 -6.45 3.16 -14.33
CA ASP A 138 -5.13 2.55 -14.10
C ASP A 138 -3.98 3.53 -14.47
N ALA A 139 -4.29 4.75 -14.88
CA ALA A 139 -3.31 5.74 -15.34
C ALA A 139 -2.70 6.57 -14.19
N LEU A 140 -3.14 6.38 -12.95
CA LEU A 140 -2.73 7.18 -11.78
C LEU A 140 -1.22 7.21 -11.59
N GLY A 141 -0.56 6.05 -11.56
CA GLY A 141 0.89 5.96 -11.37
C GLY A 141 1.64 6.74 -12.44
N PRO A 142 1.41 6.45 -13.74
CA PRO A 142 2.01 7.20 -14.84
C PRO A 142 1.76 8.71 -14.82
N LEU A 143 0.54 9.14 -14.47
CA LEU A 143 0.18 10.56 -14.39
C LEU A 143 0.79 11.26 -13.17
N CYS A 144 0.98 10.55 -12.06
CA CYS A 144 1.65 11.05 -10.87
C CYS A 144 3.12 11.33 -11.18
N VAL A 145 3.85 10.34 -11.73
CA VAL A 145 5.28 10.51 -11.99
C VAL A 145 5.59 11.54 -13.07
N SER A 146 4.66 11.82 -13.99
CA SER A 146 4.82 12.89 -14.98
C SER A 146 4.72 14.31 -14.40
N GLN A 147 4.24 14.43 -13.16
CA GLN A 147 4.10 15.71 -12.46
C GLN A 147 5.23 15.98 -11.47
N LEU A 148 6.06 14.98 -11.19
CA LEU A 148 7.21 15.13 -10.30
C LEU A 148 8.35 15.86 -10.99
N PRO A 149 9.10 16.69 -10.26
CA PRO A 149 10.31 17.30 -10.80
C PRO A 149 11.33 16.21 -11.16
N VAL A 150 11.90 16.31 -12.36
CA VAL A 150 12.91 15.36 -12.83
C VAL A 150 14.28 15.82 -12.35
N PHE A 151 14.96 14.98 -11.58
CA PHE A 151 16.38 15.17 -11.31
C PHE A 151 17.20 14.75 -12.55
N ASP A 152 17.95 15.68 -13.13
CA ASP A 152 18.89 15.40 -14.21
C ASP A 152 20.20 14.87 -13.61
N ALA A 153 20.41 13.55 -13.71
CA ALA A 153 21.64 12.92 -13.27
C ALA A 153 22.66 12.92 -14.42
N ALA A 154 23.83 13.51 -14.18
CA ALA A 154 24.91 13.53 -15.16
C ALA A 154 25.29 12.08 -15.56
N PRO A 155 25.60 11.80 -16.84
CA PRO A 155 25.98 10.45 -17.30
C PRO A 155 27.11 9.79 -16.50
N SER A 156 28.02 10.60 -15.93
CA SER A 156 29.12 10.16 -15.07
C SER A 156 28.67 9.56 -13.74
N GLU A 157 27.43 9.81 -13.29
CA GLU A 157 26.89 9.17 -12.08
C GLU A 157 26.52 7.69 -12.32
N PHE A 158 26.46 7.26 -13.59
CA PHE A 158 26.05 5.91 -13.99
C PHE A 158 27.19 5.04 -14.54
N THR A 159 28.41 5.59 -14.72
CA THR A 159 29.53 4.90 -15.37
C THR A 159 30.14 3.75 -14.57
N ASP A 160 29.82 3.62 -13.29
CA ASP A 160 30.42 2.63 -12.38
C ASP A 160 29.64 1.31 -12.26
N VAL A 161 28.54 1.12 -12.97
CA VAL A 161 27.69 -0.08 -12.81
C VAL A 161 28.38 -1.36 -13.32
N GLN A 162 29.48 -1.26 -14.07
CA GLN A 162 30.21 -2.41 -14.64
C GLN A 162 31.46 -2.87 -13.87
N ALA A 163 31.86 -2.21 -12.78
CA ALA A 163 33.16 -2.49 -12.15
C ALA A 163 33.15 -3.52 -10.98
N SER A 164 32.00 -4.10 -10.60
CA SER A 164 31.91 -4.97 -9.40
C SER A 164 31.56 -6.44 -9.66
N SER A 165 31.65 -6.91 -10.91
CA SER A 165 31.52 -8.34 -11.24
C SER A 165 32.84 -8.93 -11.74
N SER A 166 33.82 -9.04 -10.84
CA SER A 166 34.97 -9.92 -11.03
C SER A 166 35.28 -10.63 -9.71
N HIS A 167 34.96 -11.92 -9.68
CA HIS A 167 35.57 -13.00 -8.89
C HIS A 167 36.13 -12.72 -7.49
N GLU A 168 35.58 -13.42 -6.50
CA GLU A 168 36.39 -14.24 -5.58
C GLU A 168 35.54 -15.38 -5.00
N ASP A 169 35.59 -16.51 -5.71
CA ASP A 169 35.37 -17.83 -5.11
C ASP A 169 36.62 -18.16 -4.28
N ALA A 170 36.48 -18.27 -2.96
CA ALA A 170 37.45 -18.98 -2.12
C ALA A 170 36.71 -19.64 -0.96
N THR A 171 36.61 -20.96 -1.06
CA THR A 171 36.21 -21.90 -0.01
C THR A 171 37.35 -22.11 0.99
N SER A 172 37.01 -22.61 2.19
CA SER A 172 37.87 -22.97 3.35
C SER A 172 38.08 -21.82 4.35
N THR A 173 37.78 -21.95 5.65
CA THR A 173 38.14 -23.06 6.57
C THR A 173 37.28 -23.01 7.85
N MET A 174 37.13 -24.16 8.52
CA MET A 174 36.34 -24.40 9.75
C MET A 174 37.02 -23.97 11.07
N TYR A 175 36.18 -23.93 12.13
CA TYR A 175 36.40 -24.11 13.58
C TYR A 175 36.90 -22.96 14.47
N ALA A 176 36.05 -22.60 15.45
CA ALA A 176 36.27 -22.46 16.91
C ALA A 176 35.23 -21.44 17.46
N SER A 177 34.14 -21.89 18.11
CA SER A 177 33.98 -22.05 19.58
C SER A 177 34.17 -20.76 20.38
N ASP A 178 33.06 -20.26 20.95
CA ASP A 178 32.87 -19.97 22.39
C ASP A 178 31.95 -18.75 22.63
N ASP A 179 30.79 -19.06 23.21
CA ASP A 179 29.94 -18.18 24.03
C ASP A 179 30.69 -17.95 25.38
N PRO A 180 30.55 -16.81 26.11
CA PRO A 180 29.30 -16.61 26.85
C PRO A 180 28.88 -15.13 27.11
N SER A 181 27.56 -14.96 27.24
CA SER A 181 26.86 -14.14 28.23
C SER A 181 27.09 -12.62 28.29
N SER A 182 26.02 -11.86 28.06
CA SER A 182 25.58 -10.80 29.00
C SER A 182 24.11 -10.45 28.81
N ASP A 183 23.35 -10.79 29.85
CA ASP A 183 22.06 -10.26 30.25
C ASP A 183 22.05 -8.72 30.19
N MET A 184 20.92 -8.12 29.81
CA MET A 184 20.42 -6.82 30.31
C MET A 184 19.09 -6.49 29.64
N SER A 185 18.03 -6.74 30.40
CA SER A 185 16.74 -6.07 30.31
C SER A 185 16.88 -4.55 30.25
N HIS A 186 16.28 -3.89 29.25
CA HIS A 186 15.84 -2.51 29.40
C HIS A 186 14.49 -2.29 28.70
N SER A 187 13.47 -2.22 29.54
CA SER A 187 12.18 -1.58 29.27
C SER A 187 12.40 -0.12 28.91
N ALA A 188 12.09 0.27 27.67
CA ALA A 188 12.01 1.68 27.28
C ALA A 188 10.62 2.20 27.66
N SER A 189 10.59 2.98 28.74
CA SER A 189 9.43 3.68 29.26
C SER A 189 9.00 4.86 28.38
N PHE A 190 7.70 5.09 28.43
CA PHE A 190 6.84 6.10 27.81
C PHE A 190 7.24 7.58 28.06
N SER A 191 8.44 8.02 27.64
CA SER A 191 8.87 9.42 27.84
C SER A 191 9.76 10.06 26.76
N ASP A 192 9.87 9.49 25.55
CA ASP A 192 10.71 10.03 24.47
C ASP A 192 9.96 10.82 23.37
N GLN A 193 8.77 11.35 23.67
CA GLN A 193 7.99 12.16 22.73
C GLN A 193 8.36 13.66 22.71
N LYS A 194 9.45 14.08 23.39
CA LYS A 194 9.85 15.50 23.46
C LYS A 194 11.23 15.85 22.87
N HIS A 195 11.95 14.89 22.29
CA HIS A 195 13.28 15.14 21.69
C HIS A 195 13.29 15.15 20.15
N ALA A 196 12.15 14.96 19.48
CA ALA A 196 12.07 14.92 18.01
C ALA A 196 11.99 16.31 17.33
N GLN A 197 12.01 17.42 18.08
CA GLN A 197 11.84 18.77 17.52
C GLN A 197 13.12 19.62 17.42
N GLU A 198 14.27 19.18 17.95
CA GLU A 198 15.48 20.02 18.02
C GLU A 198 16.73 19.48 17.29
N THR A 199 16.61 18.46 16.43
CA THR A 199 17.73 17.98 15.59
C THR A 199 17.49 18.16 14.09
N MET A 200 16.92 19.30 13.68
CA MET A 200 16.73 19.68 12.27
C MET A 200 17.60 20.89 11.89
N ALA A 201 18.84 20.93 12.39
CA ALA A 201 19.84 21.92 12.01
C ALA A 201 21.17 21.23 11.69
N GLY A 202 21.16 20.36 10.69
CA GLY A 202 22.35 19.77 10.06
C GLY A 202 22.15 19.80 8.55
N GLY A 203 23.15 20.27 7.80
CA GLY A 203 23.06 20.66 6.39
C GLY A 203 22.22 19.74 5.51
N SER A 204 21.16 20.30 4.93
CA SER A 204 20.16 19.58 4.13
C SER A 204 20.80 19.06 2.83
N SER A 205 21.30 17.83 2.87
CA SER A 205 21.56 17.06 1.65
C SER A 205 20.19 16.66 1.08
N ARG A 206 19.63 17.51 0.21
CA ARG A 206 18.35 17.24 -0.48
C ARG A 206 18.33 15.83 -1.07
N CYS A 207 17.30 15.05 -0.77
CA CYS A 207 17.13 13.74 -1.38
C CYS A 207 16.86 13.89 -2.89
N ARG A 208 17.48 13.03 -3.68
CA ARG A 208 17.29 12.96 -5.13
C ARG A 208 16.14 12.02 -5.44
N LEU A 209 15.14 12.54 -6.16
CA LEU A 209 14.04 11.73 -6.70
C LEU A 209 14.33 11.34 -8.14
N PHE A 210 14.33 10.04 -8.40
CA PHE A 210 14.31 9.46 -9.74
C PHE A 210 12.90 8.96 -10.02
N THR A 211 12.38 9.18 -11.21
CA THR A 211 11.00 8.79 -11.54
C THR A 211 10.94 8.07 -12.87
N PHE A 212 10.10 7.03 -12.98
CA PHE A 212 9.77 6.44 -14.27
C PHE A 212 8.44 5.69 -14.25
N ALA A 213 7.84 5.49 -15.42
CA ALA A 213 6.65 4.68 -15.62
C ALA A 213 6.99 3.51 -16.58
N PRO A 214 7.04 2.25 -16.09
CA PRO A 214 7.40 1.09 -16.92
C PRO A 214 6.35 0.72 -17.98
N GLY A 215 5.11 1.17 -17.83
CA GLY A 215 3.97 0.62 -18.57
C GLY A 215 3.66 -0.82 -18.16
N VAL A 216 2.89 -1.52 -19.00
CA VAL A 216 2.48 -2.91 -18.75
C VAL A 216 3.26 -3.90 -19.61
N ARG A 217 3.40 -5.14 -19.12
CA ARG A 217 4.10 -6.23 -19.84
C ARG A 217 3.61 -6.41 -21.28
N ALA A 218 2.31 -6.24 -21.51
CA ALA A 218 1.71 -6.36 -22.84
C ALA A 218 2.25 -5.33 -23.85
N GLN A 219 2.75 -4.19 -23.37
CA GLN A 219 3.32 -3.13 -24.20
C GLN A 219 4.84 -3.29 -24.36
N THR A 220 5.55 -3.66 -23.29
CA THR A 220 7.01 -3.68 -23.28
C THR A 220 7.63 -5.04 -23.58
N GLY A 221 6.87 -6.13 -23.46
CA GLY A 221 7.36 -7.50 -23.49
C GLY A 221 8.17 -7.91 -22.24
N MET A 222 8.53 -6.96 -21.37
CA MET A 222 9.34 -7.19 -20.19
C MET A 222 8.50 -7.21 -18.92
N GLU A 223 8.94 -7.99 -17.92
CA GLU A 223 8.33 -7.92 -16.60
C GLU A 223 8.63 -6.58 -15.93
N THR A 224 7.59 -5.93 -15.41
CA THR A 224 7.68 -4.67 -14.66
C THR A 224 8.71 -4.75 -13.54
N LEU A 225 8.80 -5.88 -12.83
CA LEU A 225 9.79 -6.11 -11.79
C LEU A 225 11.24 -5.99 -12.31
N SER A 226 11.52 -6.53 -13.51
CA SER A 226 12.86 -6.46 -14.10
C SER A 226 13.24 -5.02 -14.47
N LEU A 227 12.29 -4.25 -15.00
CA LEU A 227 12.46 -2.83 -15.27
C LEU A 227 12.75 -2.03 -13.99
N VAL A 228 11.97 -2.27 -12.93
CA VAL A 228 12.17 -1.62 -11.62
C VAL A 228 13.52 -1.98 -11.03
N ARG A 229 13.95 -3.24 -11.12
CA ARG A 229 15.28 -3.67 -10.67
C ARG A 229 16.40 -2.94 -11.41
N ALA A 230 16.32 -2.88 -12.74
CA ALA A 230 17.33 -2.21 -13.55
C ALA A 230 17.39 -0.70 -13.21
N ALA A 231 16.24 -0.02 -13.16
CA ALA A 231 16.17 1.39 -12.78
C ALA A 231 16.73 1.64 -11.37
N ARG A 232 16.41 0.77 -10.40
CA ARG A 232 16.94 0.86 -9.04
C ARG A 232 18.46 0.74 -9.00
N GLN A 233 19.04 -0.16 -9.79
CA GLN A 233 20.50 -0.34 -9.88
C GLN A 233 21.18 0.87 -10.51
N VAL A 234 20.63 1.36 -11.62
CA VAL A 234 21.12 2.55 -12.33
C VAL A 234 21.10 3.76 -11.40
N CYS A 235 19.95 4.06 -10.78
CA CYS A 235 19.79 5.21 -9.87
C CYS A 235 20.41 5.00 -8.47
N ARG A 236 20.96 3.81 -8.19
CA ARG A 236 21.48 3.42 -6.87
C ARG A 236 20.49 3.75 -5.72
N ALA A 237 19.20 3.56 -5.97
CA ALA A 237 18.16 3.98 -5.04
C ALA A 237 18.20 3.16 -3.75
N GLN A 238 17.96 3.86 -2.63
CA GLN A 238 17.92 3.33 -1.26
C GLN A 238 16.51 2.96 -0.83
N LEU A 239 15.50 3.60 -1.43
CA LEU A 239 14.08 3.35 -1.23
C LEU A 239 13.39 3.35 -2.59
N VAL A 240 12.45 2.43 -2.79
CA VAL A 240 11.55 2.42 -3.94
C VAL A 240 10.14 2.76 -3.48
N VAL A 241 9.53 3.77 -4.10
CA VAL A 241 8.14 4.16 -3.86
C VAL A 241 7.32 3.80 -5.09
N LEU A 242 6.33 2.92 -4.94
CA LEU A 242 5.45 2.51 -6.02
C LEU A 242 4.14 3.30 -5.93
N VAL A 243 3.75 4.00 -7.00
CA VAL A 243 2.43 4.63 -7.10
C VAL A 243 1.54 3.74 -7.95
N ASP A 244 0.45 3.24 -7.37
CA ASP A 244 -0.42 2.23 -7.99
C ASP A 244 -1.90 2.58 -7.85
N THR A 245 -2.74 1.96 -8.67
CA THR A 245 -4.19 2.00 -8.52
C THR A 245 -4.66 0.79 -7.73
N LEU A 246 -5.61 0.99 -6.83
CA LEU A 246 -6.13 -0.06 -5.97
C LEU A 246 -7.58 -0.37 -6.35
N ALA A 247 -8.03 -1.58 -6.01
CA ALA A 247 -9.44 -1.92 -5.94
C ALA A 247 -9.98 -1.69 -4.52
N ALA A 248 -11.09 -0.95 -4.38
CA ALA A 248 -11.87 -0.95 -3.14
C ALA A 248 -12.95 -2.04 -3.18
N ARG A 249 -13.50 -2.37 -2.02
CA ARG A 249 -14.74 -3.13 -1.86
C ARG A 249 -15.94 -2.19 -1.79
N SER A 250 -15.81 -1.07 -1.08
CA SER A 250 -16.88 -0.10 -0.82
C SER A 250 -16.73 1.16 -1.68
N ALA A 251 -17.87 1.61 -2.22
CA ALA A 251 -17.99 2.90 -2.90
C ALA A 251 -17.72 4.10 -1.98
N ASP A 252 -17.79 3.94 -0.65
CA ASP A 252 -17.48 5.01 0.30
C ASP A 252 -15.99 5.38 0.31
N TRP A 253 -15.13 4.48 -0.17
CA TRP A 253 -13.67 4.61 -0.14
C TRP A 253 -13.11 5.01 -1.51
N LEU A 254 -13.84 4.65 -2.56
CA LEU A 254 -13.53 4.92 -3.96
C LEU A 254 -13.24 6.42 -4.19
N CYS A 255 -12.05 6.72 -4.72
CA CYS A 255 -11.56 8.07 -4.99
C CYS A 255 -11.53 9.03 -3.78
N LYS A 256 -11.66 8.52 -2.55
CA LYS A 256 -11.74 9.34 -1.31
C LYS A 256 -10.63 9.01 -0.30
N THR A 257 -9.89 7.95 -0.55
CA THR A 257 -8.88 7.43 0.36
C THR A 257 -7.58 7.17 -0.37
N VAL A 258 -6.46 7.14 0.36
CA VAL A 258 -5.16 6.70 -0.14
C VAL A 258 -4.53 5.78 0.88
N GLN A 259 -3.93 4.68 0.43
CA GLN A 259 -3.27 3.69 1.27
C GLN A 259 -1.78 3.69 1.02
N LEU A 260 -1.02 3.84 2.10
CA LEU A 260 0.40 3.53 2.16
C LEU A 260 0.59 2.10 2.64
N ALA A 261 1.59 1.40 2.11
CA ALA A 261 2.02 0.12 2.66
C ALA A 261 3.55 -0.02 2.57
N ASP A 262 4.16 -0.67 3.57
CA ASP A 262 5.61 -0.92 3.63
C ASP A 262 6.03 -2.30 3.10
N VAL A 263 5.08 -3.06 2.54
CA VAL A 263 5.26 -4.44 2.09
C VAL A 263 5.61 -4.59 0.61
N GLY A 264 5.43 -3.52 -0.17
CA GLY A 264 5.38 -3.57 -1.63
C GLY A 264 4.01 -3.98 -2.18
N VAL A 265 3.94 -4.32 -3.46
CA VAL A 265 2.65 -4.62 -4.13
C VAL A 265 2.78 -5.78 -5.10
N ARG A 266 1.66 -6.41 -5.42
CA ARG A 266 1.50 -7.22 -6.61
C ARG A 266 0.61 -6.48 -7.61
N PRO A 267 1.19 -5.86 -8.66
CA PRO A 267 0.43 -5.00 -9.57
C PRO A 267 -0.77 -5.72 -10.19
N GLY A 268 -1.95 -5.10 -10.15
CA GLY A 268 -3.19 -5.65 -10.69
C GLY A 268 -3.81 -6.80 -9.87
N SER A 269 -3.36 -7.02 -8.63
CA SER A 269 -3.90 -8.09 -7.77
C SER A 269 -5.38 -7.90 -7.41
N GLY A 270 -5.84 -6.67 -7.16
CA GLY A 270 -7.26 -6.35 -6.89
C GLY A 270 -8.23 -6.64 -8.04
N ILE A 271 -7.71 -6.74 -9.27
CA ILE A 271 -8.49 -7.13 -10.46
C ILE A 271 -8.16 -8.55 -10.95
N GLY A 272 -7.36 -9.30 -10.17
CA GLY A 272 -7.06 -10.71 -10.42
C GLY A 272 -5.89 -10.99 -11.38
N ALA A 273 -5.05 -10.00 -11.69
CA ALA A 273 -3.86 -10.19 -12.52
C ALA A 273 -2.80 -11.03 -11.79
N ARG A 274 -2.16 -11.95 -12.52
CA ARG A 274 -1.02 -12.75 -12.02
C ARG A 274 0.29 -12.14 -12.47
N THR A 275 0.82 -11.23 -11.66
CA THR A 275 2.11 -10.58 -11.88
C THR A 275 3.12 -10.95 -10.81
N SER A 276 4.41 -10.83 -11.15
CA SER A 276 5.49 -10.87 -10.15
C SER A 276 5.28 -9.73 -9.15
N ALA A 277 5.37 -10.06 -7.85
CA ALA A 277 5.33 -9.03 -6.82
C ALA A 277 6.52 -8.07 -6.98
N ILE A 278 6.42 -6.89 -6.38
CA ILE A 278 7.49 -5.90 -6.30
C ILE A 278 7.67 -5.59 -4.82
N VAL A 279 8.60 -6.30 -4.19
CA VAL A 279 8.82 -6.30 -2.74
C VAL A 279 10.29 -6.21 -2.40
N GLN A 280 10.62 -5.83 -1.15
CA GLN A 280 12.00 -5.65 -0.69
C GLN A 280 12.89 -6.87 -0.95
N ARG A 281 12.41 -8.08 -0.66
CA ARG A 281 13.17 -9.33 -0.90
C ARG A 281 13.61 -9.47 -2.37
N GLN A 282 12.86 -8.91 -3.31
CA GLN A 282 13.13 -9.01 -4.74
C GLN A 282 13.98 -7.85 -5.27
N LEU A 283 13.96 -6.68 -4.63
CA LEU A 283 14.70 -5.49 -5.06
C LEU A 283 16.00 -5.26 -4.26
N GLY A 284 16.13 -5.86 -3.08
CA GLY A 284 17.26 -5.67 -2.16
C GLY A 284 17.25 -4.34 -1.40
N VAL A 285 16.19 -3.55 -1.53
CA VAL A 285 15.98 -2.28 -0.81
C VAL A 285 14.53 -2.18 -0.35
N PRO A 286 14.24 -1.42 0.72
CA PRO A 286 12.88 -1.20 1.16
C PRO A 286 11.98 -0.67 0.05
N VAL A 287 10.73 -1.11 0.08
CA VAL A 287 9.70 -0.78 -0.91
C VAL A 287 8.47 -0.33 -0.17
N MET A 288 7.99 0.87 -0.47
CA MET A 288 6.69 1.32 -0.02
C MET A 288 5.78 1.61 -1.21
N THR A 289 4.47 1.57 -0.98
CA THR A 289 3.46 1.81 -2.01
C THR A 289 2.56 2.95 -1.60
N VAL A 290 2.09 3.72 -2.57
CA VAL A 290 1.04 4.73 -2.45
C VAL A 290 -0.06 4.33 -3.43
N GLY A 291 -1.23 3.96 -2.91
CA GLY A 291 -2.32 3.45 -3.74
C GLY A 291 -3.65 4.15 -3.46
N VAL A 292 -4.37 4.52 -4.52
CA VAL A 292 -5.72 5.09 -4.41
C VAL A 292 -6.71 4.10 -5.00
N PRO A 293 -7.82 3.76 -4.31
CA PRO A 293 -8.85 2.92 -4.87
C PRO A 293 -9.60 3.69 -5.96
N MET A 294 -9.39 3.29 -7.22
CA MET A 294 -9.97 3.94 -8.40
C MET A 294 -11.12 3.16 -9.03
N LEU A 295 -11.27 1.90 -8.62
CA LEU A 295 -12.23 0.97 -9.18
C LEU A 295 -12.72 -0.03 -8.12
N ILE A 296 -13.83 -0.70 -8.44
CA ILE A 296 -14.38 -1.82 -7.68
C ILE A 296 -14.71 -2.94 -8.67
N ASP A 297 -14.45 -4.20 -8.32
CA ASP A 297 -14.94 -5.34 -9.11
C ASP A 297 -16.48 -5.43 -8.94
N ALA A 298 -17.22 -5.47 -10.05
CA ALA A 298 -18.68 -5.50 -10.03
C ALA A 298 -19.22 -6.69 -9.22
N SER A 299 -18.53 -7.84 -9.24
CA SER A 299 -18.93 -8.98 -8.40
C SER A 299 -18.77 -8.68 -6.91
N THR A 300 -17.81 -7.84 -6.53
CA THR A 300 -17.62 -7.40 -5.14
C THR A 300 -18.77 -6.50 -4.70
N MET A 301 -19.12 -5.49 -5.49
CA MET A 301 -20.27 -4.62 -5.19
C MET A 301 -21.58 -5.43 -5.10
N MET A 302 -21.80 -6.32 -6.06
CA MET A 302 -23.01 -7.13 -6.10
C MET A 302 -23.04 -8.13 -4.93
N PHE A 303 -21.90 -8.71 -4.56
CA PHE A 303 -21.79 -9.60 -3.40
C PHE A 303 -22.20 -8.90 -2.10
N ASP A 304 -21.77 -7.65 -1.89
CA ASP A 304 -22.14 -6.88 -0.71
C ASP A 304 -23.64 -6.59 -0.61
N VAL A 305 -24.30 -6.31 -1.74
CA VAL A 305 -25.76 -6.15 -1.80
C VAL A 305 -26.48 -7.48 -1.51
N LEU A 306 -25.98 -8.57 -2.09
CA LEU A 306 -26.57 -9.90 -1.98
C LEU A 306 -26.36 -10.57 -0.62
N GLN A 307 -25.50 -10.07 0.27
CA GLN A 307 -25.36 -10.63 1.62
C GLN A 307 -26.68 -10.62 2.42
N GLN A 308 -27.65 -9.80 2.01
CA GLN A 308 -28.99 -9.77 2.60
C GLN A 308 -29.92 -10.89 2.11
N ASP A 309 -29.54 -11.60 1.04
CA ASP A 309 -30.30 -12.69 0.42
C ASP A 309 -29.66 -14.08 0.65
N PRO A 310 -30.44 -15.16 0.68
CA PRO A 310 -29.89 -16.51 0.73
C PRO A 310 -29.08 -16.79 -0.55
N TYR A 311 -27.85 -17.28 -0.38
CA TYR A 311 -27.00 -17.65 -1.51
C TYR A 311 -27.59 -18.84 -2.29
N THR A 312 -28.14 -18.55 -3.47
CA THR A 312 -28.73 -19.54 -4.39
C THR A 312 -27.86 -19.76 -5.64
N PRO A 313 -28.03 -20.87 -6.39
CA PRO A 313 -27.37 -21.07 -7.68
C PRO A 313 -27.58 -19.91 -8.67
N GLU A 314 -28.74 -19.24 -8.61
CA GLU A 314 -29.04 -18.08 -9.44
C GLU A 314 -28.17 -16.87 -9.05
N THR A 315 -28.01 -16.60 -7.76
CA THR A 315 -27.12 -15.52 -7.27
C THR A 315 -25.66 -15.79 -7.65
N GLN A 316 -25.21 -17.04 -7.58
CA GLN A 316 -23.87 -17.45 -8.03
C GLN A 316 -23.69 -17.21 -9.53
N ALA A 317 -24.65 -17.63 -10.35
CA ALA A 317 -24.62 -17.40 -11.79
C ALA A 317 -24.62 -15.91 -12.13
N ALA A 318 -25.32 -15.07 -11.35
CA ALA A 318 -25.32 -13.63 -11.55
C ALA A 318 -23.96 -13.01 -11.22
N LEU A 319 -23.33 -13.39 -10.10
CA LEU A 319 -21.98 -12.95 -9.74
C LEU A 319 -20.93 -13.35 -10.79
N GLU A 320 -21.03 -14.56 -11.34
CA GLU A 320 -20.09 -15.01 -12.37
C GLU A 320 -20.24 -14.23 -13.69
N ARG A 321 -21.46 -13.75 -14.03
CA ARG A 321 -21.69 -12.94 -15.24
C ARG A 321 -21.00 -11.58 -15.20
N VAL A 322 -20.88 -11.00 -14.01
CA VAL A 322 -20.27 -9.67 -13.82
C VAL A 322 -18.82 -9.74 -13.36
N ARG A 323 -18.28 -10.95 -13.17
CA ARG A 323 -16.93 -11.16 -12.69
C ARG A 323 -15.89 -10.56 -13.63
N GLY A 324 -14.99 -9.74 -13.10
CA GLY A 324 -13.97 -9.05 -13.89
C GLY A 324 -14.48 -7.82 -14.65
N MET A 325 -15.77 -7.47 -14.52
CA MET A 325 -16.24 -6.13 -14.88
C MET A 325 -15.81 -5.16 -13.79
N LEU A 326 -15.24 -4.03 -14.19
CA LEU A 326 -14.76 -3.01 -13.26
C LEU A 326 -15.73 -1.83 -13.28
N VAL A 327 -16.01 -1.29 -12.09
CA VAL A 327 -16.88 -0.14 -11.89
C VAL A 327 -16.04 1.02 -11.37
N SER A 328 -16.19 2.18 -11.98
CA SER A 328 -15.60 3.44 -11.52
C SER A 328 -16.68 4.52 -11.41
N ILE A 329 -16.33 5.66 -10.83
CA ILE A 329 -17.17 6.86 -10.91
C ILE A 329 -17.20 7.40 -12.35
N SER A 330 -18.22 8.19 -12.68
CA SER A 330 -18.36 8.80 -14.01
C SER A 330 -17.19 9.72 -14.36
N ASP A 331 -16.78 10.57 -13.40
CA ASP A 331 -15.69 11.54 -13.58
C ASP A 331 -14.34 10.98 -13.12
N ALA A 332 -14.06 9.72 -13.48
CA ALA A 332 -12.85 9.03 -13.06
C ALA A 332 -11.59 9.74 -13.57
N ASP A 333 -11.65 10.34 -14.76
CA ASP A 333 -10.57 11.15 -15.34
C ASP A 333 -10.23 12.36 -14.45
N VAL A 334 -11.23 13.09 -13.96
CA VAL A 334 -11.03 14.23 -13.05
C VAL A 334 -10.40 13.76 -11.74
N ALA A 335 -10.92 12.67 -11.17
CA ALA A 335 -10.40 12.11 -9.91
C ALA A 335 -8.96 11.61 -10.04
N VAL A 336 -8.63 10.87 -11.11
CA VAL A 336 -7.26 10.39 -11.37
C VAL A 336 -6.28 11.56 -11.47
N ASN A 337 -6.64 12.62 -12.20
CA ASN A 337 -5.79 13.79 -12.34
C ASN A 337 -5.60 14.55 -11.01
N ALA A 338 -6.65 14.68 -10.21
CA ALA A 338 -6.59 15.33 -8.90
C ALA A 338 -5.71 14.53 -7.92
N TRP A 339 -5.88 13.21 -7.86
CA TRP A 339 -5.05 12.33 -7.03
C TRP A 339 -3.59 12.31 -7.48
N ALA A 340 -3.34 12.27 -8.79
CA ALA A 340 -1.98 12.32 -9.32
C ALA A 340 -1.23 13.59 -8.88
N LYS A 341 -1.93 14.74 -8.87
CA LYS A 341 -1.41 16.03 -8.33
C LYS A 341 -1.10 15.93 -6.84
N VAL A 342 -2.07 15.48 -6.04
CA VAL A 342 -1.90 15.38 -4.58
C VAL A 342 -0.73 14.46 -4.21
N ILE A 343 -0.62 13.29 -4.85
CA ILE A 343 0.46 12.34 -4.58
C ILE A 343 1.81 12.93 -5.03
N ALA A 344 1.88 13.55 -6.21
CA ALA A 344 3.12 14.15 -6.70
C ALA A 344 3.61 15.26 -5.76
N SER A 345 2.75 16.20 -5.40
CA SER A 345 3.10 17.27 -4.46
C SER A 345 3.45 16.73 -3.06
N ALA A 346 2.81 15.66 -2.61
CA ALA A 346 3.13 15.05 -1.32
C ALA A 346 4.49 14.35 -1.34
N LEU A 347 4.86 13.67 -2.44
CA LEU A 347 6.18 13.05 -2.63
C LEU A 347 7.29 14.10 -2.73
N GLU A 348 7.04 15.19 -3.45
CA GLU A 348 7.97 16.32 -3.54
C GLU A 348 8.20 16.96 -2.17
N MET A 349 7.13 17.28 -1.44
CA MET A 349 7.22 17.82 -0.08
C MET A 349 7.92 16.84 0.88
N ALA A 350 7.61 15.54 0.77
CA ALA A 350 8.16 14.51 1.66
C ALA A 350 9.68 14.30 1.49
N PHE A 351 10.19 14.38 0.26
CA PHE A 351 11.58 13.98 -0.03
C PHE A 351 12.48 15.11 -0.54
N VAL A 352 11.95 16.14 -1.21
CA VAL A 352 12.79 17.20 -1.82
C VAL A 352 12.86 18.45 -0.95
N GLU A 353 11.74 18.82 -0.33
CA GLU A 353 11.63 20.03 0.49
C GLU A 353 11.90 19.78 1.98
N GLY A 354 11.67 18.53 2.42
CA GLY A 354 11.65 18.11 3.83
C GLY A 354 12.98 17.76 4.47
#